data_AF-A0A937XJF4-F1
#
_entry.id   AF-A0A937XJF4-F1
#
_cell.length_a   1.000
_cell.length_b   1.000
_cell.length_c   1.000
_cell.angle_alpha   90.00
_cell.angle_beta   90.00
_cell.angle_gamma   90.00
#
_symmetry.space_group_name_H-M   'P 1'
#
loop_
_entity.id
_entity.type
_entity.pdbx_description
1 polymer ?
#
loop_
_entity_poly.entity_id
_entity_poly.type
_entity_poly.pdbx_seq_one_letter_code
_entity_poly.pdbx_strand_id
1 'polypeptide(L)'
;LCPVASVPAFCHMQSCERWERMIAVNGQQQPSTQTMFWAGMSTLCGLPGTAVPAGQTAKGLPFGVQVIGPRDGDRITLAFAELLEKYAGCQFQPPPAFAS
;
A
#
# COMPACT_ATOMS: atom_id res chain seq x y z
N LEU A 1 12.47 -1.43 1.15
CA LEU A 1 11.16 -0.84 1.51
C LEU A 1 10.68 0.01 0.36
N CYS A 2 9.39 -0.06 0.03
CA CYS A 2 8.74 0.82 -0.93
C CYS A 2 7.29 1.11 -0.50
N PRO A 3 6.59 2.07 -1.10
CA PRO A 3 5.15 2.25 -0.85
C PRO A 3 4.33 1.02 -1.28
N VAL A 4 3.17 0.82 -0.67
CA VAL A 4 2.18 -0.17 -1.19
C VAL A 4 1.51 0.33 -2.46
N ALA A 5 1.29 1.65 -2.55
CA ALA A 5 0.55 2.34 -3.59
C ALA A 5 1.11 3.75 -3.78
N SER A 6 0.90 4.34 -4.97
CA SER A 6 1.37 5.71 -5.28
C SER A 6 0.54 6.81 -4.62
N VAL A 7 -0.67 6.49 -4.14
CA VAL A 7 -1.61 7.40 -3.46
C VAL A 7 -2.31 6.64 -2.32
N PRO A 8 -2.83 7.34 -1.29
CA PRO A 8 -3.79 6.74 -0.35
C PRO A 8 -5.10 6.36 -1.08
N ALA A 9 -6.07 5.82 -0.33
CA ALA A 9 -7.41 5.53 -0.87
C ALA A 9 -7.97 6.71 -1.67
N PHE A 10 -8.35 6.47 -2.92
CA PHE A 10 -8.90 7.48 -3.82
C PHE A 10 -10.39 7.26 -4.05
N CYS A 11 -11.09 8.31 -4.48
CA CYS A 11 -12.53 8.24 -4.73
C CYS A 11 -12.84 7.18 -5.80
N HIS A 12 -13.86 6.36 -5.54
CA HIS A 12 -14.30 5.36 -6.50
C HIS A 12 -14.84 6.06 -7.75
N MET A 13 -14.22 5.76 -8.89
CA MET A 13 -14.72 6.16 -10.21
C MET A 13 -15.21 4.91 -10.94
N GLN A 14 -16.53 4.77 -11.04
CA GLN A 14 -17.18 3.60 -11.68
C GLN A 14 -17.97 3.96 -12.93
N SER A 15 -18.11 5.26 -13.24
CA SER A 15 -18.87 5.76 -14.39
C SER A 15 -18.12 5.68 -15.72
N CYS A 16 -16.80 5.51 -15.70
CA CYS A 16 -15.96 5.42 -16.89
C CYS A 16 -15.22 4.08 -16.97
N GLU A 17 -14.71 3.81 -18.16
CA GLU A 17 -13.95 2.61 -18.43
C GLU A 17 -12.64 2.60 -17.64
N ARG A 18 -12.12 1.41 -17.34
CA ARG A 18 -10.97 1.26 -16.42
C ARG A 18 -9.73 2.05 -16.87
N TRP A 19 -9.51 2.16 -18.18
CA TRP A 19 -8.38 2.90 -18.77
C TRP A 19 -8.57 4.42 -18.75
N GLU A 20 -9.78 4.92 -18.52
CA GLU A 20 -10.10 6.35 -18.42
C GLU A 20 -9.99 6.87 -16.98
N ARG A 21 -9.80 5.98 -16.01
CA ARG A 21 -9.74 6.31 -14.59
C ARG A 21 -8.37 6.85 -14.24
N MET A 22 -8.31 8.15 -13.95
CA MET A 22 -7.08 8.86 -13.60
C MET A 22 -7.03 9.20 -12.11
N ILE A 23 -5.82 9.21 -11.56
CA ILE A 23 -5.51 9.64 -10.20
C ILE A 23 -4.41 10.71 -10.25
N ALA A 24 -4.46 11.67 -9.33
CA ALA A 24 -3.41 12.67 -9.21
C ALA A 24 -2.27 12.15 -8.33
N VAL A 25 -1.09 11.98 -8.91
CA VAL A 25 0.16 11.65 -8.21
C VAL A 25 1.05 12.88 -8.27
N ASN A 26 1.31 13.53 -7.13
CA ASN A 26 2.05 14.80 -7.05
C ASN A 26 1.53 15.88 -8.03
N GLY A 27 0.21 15.96 -8.19
CA GLY A 27 -0.46 16.90 -9.10
C GLY A 27 -0.49 16.49 -10.57
N GLN A 28 0.17 15.39 -10.95
CA GLN A 28 0.17 14.85 -12.31
C GLN A 28 -0.89 13.75 -12.45
N GLN A 29 -1.69 13.81 -13.52
CA GLN A 29 -2.70 12.79 -13.79
C GLN A 29 -2.04 11.52 -14.33
N GLN A 30 -2.29 10.41 -13.66
CA GLN A 30 -1.78 9.09 -14.03
C GLN A 30 -2.92 8.07 -14.07
N PRO A 31 -2.86 7.06 -14.94
CA PRO A 31 -3.83 5.96 -14.92
C PRO A 31 -3.86 5.29 -13.55
N SER A 32 -5.07 5.07 -13.00
CA SER A 32 -5.27 4.42 -11.70
C SER A 32 -4.62 3.04 -11.59
N THR A 33 -4.44 2.35 -12.72
CA THR A 33 -3.73 1.07 -12.82
C THR A 33 -2.25 1.15 -12.44
N GLN A 34 -1.61 2.33 -12.57
CA GLN A 34 -0.22 2.53 -12.15
C GLN A 34 -0.02 2.42 -10.64
N THR A 35 -1.10 2.50 -9.85
CA THR A 35 -1.04 2.23 -8.40
C THR A 35 -0.49 0.83 -8.09
N MET A 36 -0.71 -0.13 -8.99
CA MET A 36 -0.27 -1.52 -8.84
C MET A 36 1.23 -1.70 -9.14
N PHE A 37 1.93 -0.67 -9.61
CA PHE A 37 3.34 -0.75 -9.99
C PHE A 37 4.21 -1.35 -8.86
N TRP A 38 4.03 -0.85 -7.64
CA TRP A 38 4.83 -1.29 -6.49
C TRP A 38 4.58 -2.74 -6.10
N ALA A 39 3.33 -3.21 -6.16
CA ALA A 39 3.00 -4.62 -5.92
C ALA A 39 3.45 -5.51 -7.08
N GLY A 40 3.42 -4.99 -8.31
CA GLY A 40 3.85 -5.69 -9.51
C GLY A 40 5.34 -6.03 -9.49
N MET A 41 6.19 -5.16 -8.93
CA MET A 41 7.64 -5.37 -8.88
C MET A 41 8.04 -6.62 -8.08
N SER A 42 7.47 -6.83 -6.88
CA SER A 42 7.73 -8.04 -6.08
C SER A 42 7.11 -9.28 -6.70
N THR A 43 5.88 -9.15 -7.19
CA THR A 43 5.12 -10.24 -7.83
C THR A 43 5.83 -10.76 -9.08
N LEU A 44 6.31 -9.87 -9.96
CA LEU A 44 6.99 -10.23 -11.21
C LEU A 44 8.28 -11.02 -10.94
N CYS A 45 9.01 -10.68 -9.88
CA CYS A 45 10.25 -11.35 -9.50
C CYS A 45 10.03 -12.62 -8.68
N GLY A 46 8.77 -12.96 -8.33
CA GLY A 46 8.45 -14.07 -7.43
C GLY A 46 9.07 -13.91 -6.04
N LEU A 47 9.14 -12.67 -5.55
CA LEU A 47 9.71 -12.35 -4.24
C LEU A 47 8.61 -12.19 -3.19
N PRO A 48 8.88 -12.58 -1.93
CA PRO A 48 7.94 -12.33 -0.85
C PRO A 48 7.78 -10.83 -0.60
N GLY A 49 6.54 -10.40 -0.39
CA GLY A 49 6.16 -9.02 -0.10
C GLY A 49 5.13 -8.96 1.03
N THR A 50 5.43 -8.22 2.09
CA THR A 50 4.49 -7.98 3.20
C THR A 50 4.07 -6.52 3.20
N ALA A 51 2.77 -6.24 3.08
CA ALA A 51 2.21 -4.89 3.20
C ALA A 51 1.92 -4.58 4.68
N VAL A 52 2.43 -3.45 5.17
CA VAL A 52 2.34 -3.02 6.57
C VAL A 52 1.68 -1.64 6.62
N PRO A 53 0.68 -1.41 7.49
CA PRO A 53 0.13 -0.08 7.73
C PRO A 53 1.23 0.88 8.18
N ALA A 54 1.36 2.04 7.57
CA ALA A 54 2.36 3.04 7.96
C ALA A 54 1.74 4.24 8.69
N GLY A 55 0.43 4.42 8.57
CA GLY A 55 -0.32 5.45 9.27
C GLY A 55 -1.47 6.00 8.44
N GLN A 56 -1.89 7.22 8.78
CA GLN A 56 -2.94 7.95 8.08
C GLN A 56 -2.40 9.28 7.55
N THR A 57 -2.91 9.69 6.39
CA THR A 57 -2.68 11.03 5.85
C THR A 57 -3.36 12.09 6.71
N ALA A 58 -3.05 13.38 6.47
CA ALA A 58 -3.73 14.50 7.12
C ALA A 58 -5.27 14.52 6.91
N LYS A 59 -5.77 13.76 5.93
CA LYS A 59 -7.21 13.59 5.65
C LYS A 59 -7.79 12.30 6.29
N GLY A 60 -7.04 11.62 7.16
CA GLY A 60 -7.45 10.39 7.83
C GLY A 60 -7.44 9.13 6.95
N LEU A 61 -6.92 9.21 5.72
CA LEU A 61 -6.88 8.07 4.80
C LEU A 61 -5.66 7.19 5.09
N PRO A 62 -5.81 5.85 5.19
CA PRO A 62 -4.69 4.95 5.47
C PRO A 62 -3.69 4.89 4.31
N PHE A 63 -2.42 4.72 4.64
CA PHE A 63 -1.36 4.37 3.69
C PHE A 63 -0.39 3.36 4.32
N GLY A 64 0.43 2.72 3.49
CA GLY A 64 1.28 1.62 3.94
C GLY A 64 2.59 1.51 3.17
N VAL A 65 3.49 0.70 3.74
CA VAL A 65 4.77 0.32 3.14
C VAL A 65 4.80 -1.17 2.83
N GLN A 66 5.53 -1.54 1.79
CA GLN A 66 5.78 -2.90 1.39
C GLN A 66 7.22 -3.28 1.76
N VAL A 67 7.34 -4.38 2.51
CA VAL A 67 8.59 -5.05 2.86
C VAL A 67 8.83 -6.15 1.84
N ILE A 68 9.85 -6.00 1.00
CA ILE A 68 10.21 -7.00 -0.01
C ILE A 68 11.46 -7.72 0.46
N GLY A 69 11.40 -9.05 0.54
CA GLY A 69 12.50 -9.90 0.97
C GLY A 69 13.18 -10.62 -0.20
N PRO A 70 14.30 -11.33 0.07
CA PRO A 70 14.87 -12.27 -0.90
C PRO A 70 13.91 -13.45 -1.12
N ARG A 71 14.16 -14.24 -2.18
CA ARG A 71 13.43 -15.49 -2.43
C ARG A 71 13.42 -16.38 -1.18
N ASP A 72 12.28 -17.00 -0.90
CA ASP A 72 12.00 -17.84 0.29
C ASP A 72 12.16 -17.11 1.64
N GLY A 73 12.18 -15.76 1.61
CA GLY A 73 12.40 -14.88 2.75
C GLY A 73 11.15 -14.44 3.50
N ASP A 74 10.00 -15.11 3.36
CA ASP A 74 8.72 -14.71 3.97
C ASP A 74 8.81 -14.50 5.49
N ARG A 75 9.57 -15.36 6.19
CA ARG A 75 9.78 -15.22 7.64
C ARG A 75 10.50 -13.92 7.98
N ILE A 76 11.40 -13.45 7.11
CA ILE A 76 12.14 -12.20 7.31
C ILE A 76 11.21 -11.01 7.08
N THR A 77 10.38 -11.04 6.03
CA THR A 77 9.45 -9.92 5.77
C THR A 77 8.40 -9.78 6.85
N LEU A 78 7.90 -10.89 7.40
CA LEU A 78 6.99 -10.91 8.54
C LEU A 78 7.67 -10.44 9.84
N ALA A 79 8.87 -10.93 10.15
CA ALA A 79 9.61 -10.49 11.33
C ALA A 79 9.92 -8.97 11.27
N PHE A 80 10.24 -8.45 10.09
CA PHE A 80 10.44 -7.02 9.91
C PHE A 80 9.12 -6.24 10.08
N ALA A 81 7.99 -6.77 9.60
CA ALA A 81 6.68 -6.17 9.83
C ALA A 81 6.33 -6.09 11.33
N GLU A 82 6.62 -7.14 12.10
CA GLU A 82 6.44 -7.15 13.56
C GLU A 82 7.30 -6.06 14.25
N LEU A 83 8.54 -5.86 13.78
CA LEU A 83 9.39 -4.77 14.28
C LEU A 83 8.80 -3.38 13.97
N LEU A 84 8.21 -3.19 12.79
CA LEU A 84 7.53 -1.93 12.45
C LEU A 84 6.32 -1.68 13.35
N GLU A 85 5.50 -2.69 13.59
CA GLU A 85 4.35 -2.60 14.50
C GLU A 85 4.78 -2.25 15.93
N LYS A 86 5.86 -2.86 16.41
CA LYS A 86 6.36 -2.71 17.78
C LYS A 86 7.08 -1.39 18.03
N TYR A 87 7.87 -0.91 17.07
CA TYR A 87 8.79 0.22 17.28
C TYR A 87 8.46 1.47 16.46
N ALA A 88 7.72 1.34 15.36
CA ALA A 88 7.39 2.46 14.48
C ALA A 88 5.90 2.85 14.53
N GLY A 89 5.11 2.23 15.43
CA GLY A 89 3.67 2.52 15.57
C GLY A 89 2.85 2.17 14.33
N CYS A 90 3.38 1.31 13.46
CA CYS A 90 2.82 0.89 12.18
C CYS A 90 1.68 -0.13 12.38
N GLN A 91 0.65 0.25 13.12
CA GLN A 91 -0.42 -0.64 13.57
C GLN A 91 -1.70 -0.47 12.74
N PHE A 92 -2.46 -1.55 12.63
CA PHE A 92 -3.80 -1.49 12.05
C PHE A 92 -4.73 -0.65 12.93
N GLN A 93 -5.50 0.23 12.29
CA GLN A 93 -6.60 0.96 12.92
C GLN A 93 -7.90 0.60 12.19
N PRO A 94 -8.92 0.11 12.89
CA PRO A 94 -10.20 -0.21 12.27
C PRO A 94 -10.86 1.06 11.73
N PRO A 95 -11.52 0.98 10.56
CA PRO A 95 -12.31 2.11 10.06
C PRO A 95 -13.42 2.46 11.07
N PRO A 96 -13.80 3.75 11.23
CA PRO A 96 -14.79 4.16 12.22
C PRO A 96 -16.14 3.43 12.13
N ALA A 97 -16.54 3.02 10.91
CA ALA A 97 -17.77 2.26 10.69
C ALA A 97 -17.74 0.82 11.25
N PHE A 98 -16.57 0.34 11.69
CA PHE A 98 -16.34 -1.04 12.15
C PHE A 98 -15.51 -1.09 13.45
N ALA A 99 -15.36 0.05 14.15
CA ALA A 99 -14.78 0.07 15.48
C ALA A 99 -15.84 -0.44 16.47
N SER A 100 -15.67 -1.69 16.94
CA SER A 100 -16.49 -2.29 18.00
C SER A 100 -16.22 -1.67 19.35
#